data_AF-A0A836UP60-F1
#
_entry.id   AF-A0A836UP60-F1
#
_cell.length_a   1.000
_cell.length_b   1.000
_cell.length_c   1.000
_cell.angle_alpha   90.00
_cell.angle_beta   90.00
_cell.angle_gamma   90.00
#
_symmetry.space_group_name_H-M   'P 1'
#
loop_
_entity.id
_entity.type
_entity.pdbx_description
1 polymer ?
#
loop_
_entity_poly.entity_id
_entity_poly.type
_entity_poly.pdbx_seq_one_letter_code
_entity_poly.pdbx_strand_id
1 'polypeptide(L)'
;MTLGEKQQLYVGKTPVHQIRNRNEERVFQVMPAVLQALDYEPDSLDVQAIYALVLNKLPLHYVQETAIVRKESVDEQTIQMAIREGAEQV
;
A
#
# COMPACT_ATOMS: atom_id res chain seq x y z
N MET A 1 7.03 -15.27 -12.23
CA MET A 1 7.35 -14.54 -10.99
C MET A 1 7.19 -15.52 -9.83
N THR A 2 8.29 -15.96 -9.24
CA THR A 2 8.29 -16.81 -8.05
C THR A 2 7.72 -16.00 -6.89
N LEU A 3 6.59 -16.49 -6.34
CA LEU A 3 6.03 -16.02 -5.07
C LEU A 3 7.15 -16.10 -4.03
N GLY A 4 7.71 -14.96 -3.62
CA GLY A 4 8.70 -14.91 -2.55
C GLY A 4 8.13 -15.62 -1.33
N GLU A 5 8.91 -16.53 -0.74
CA GLU A 5 8.55 -17.26 0.46
C GLU A 5 8.06 -16.25 1.51
N LYS A 6 6.76 -16.24 1.80
CA LYS A 6 6.19 -15.36 2.82
C LYS A 6 6.88 -15.68 4.13
N GLN A 7 7.71 -14.76 4.62
CA GLN A 7 8.41 -14.92 5.88
C GLN A 7 7.38 -15.22 6.97
N GLN A 8 7.51 -16.38 7.63
CA GLN A 8 6.54 -16.80 8.62
C GLN A 8 6.74 -15.99 9.90
N LEU A 9 6.11 -14.83 9.96
CA LEU A 9 6.10 -13.97 11.13
C LEU A 9 5.12 -14.53 12.16
N TYR A 10 5.61 -14.70 13.39
CA TYR A 10 4.84 -15.15 14.55
C TYR A 10 5.01 -14.19 15.71
N VAL A 11 3.91 -13.96 16.45
CA VAL A 11 3.94 -13.35 17.78
C VAL A 11 3.55 -14.45 18.77
N GLY A 12 4.54 -14.95 19.53
CA GLY A 12 4.37 -16.16 20.33
C GLY A 12 4.12 -17.39 19.45
N LYS A 13 2.91 -17.98 19.54
CA LYS A 13 2.46 -19.12 18.69
C LYS A 13 1.49 -18.69 17.59
N THR A 14 1.15 -17.40 17.52
CA THR A 14 0.12 -16.89 16.59
C THR A 14 0.79 -16.41 15.30
N PRO A 15 0.42 -16.94 14.14
CA PRO A 15 0.91 -16.44 12.86
C PRO A 15 0.35 -15.04 12.60
N VAL A 16 1.23 -14.07 12.29
CA VAL A 16 0.83 -12.69 11.95
C VAL A 16 1.11 -12.32 10.49
N HIS A 17 1.82 -13.18 9.74
CA HIS A 17 2.12 -12.98 8.32
C HIS A 17 0.89 -12.95 7.39
N GLN A 18 -0.28 -13.33 7.92
CA GLN A 18 -1.58 -13.29 7.23
C GLN A 18 -2.25 -11.93 7.36
N ILE A 19 -1.81 -11.09 8.30
CA ILE A 19 -2.34 -9.73 8.49
C ILE A 19 -1.75 -8.84 7.41
N ARG A 20 -2.60 -8.29 6.53
CA ARG A 20 -2.16 -7.37 5.47
C ARG A 20 -2.96 -6.09 5.48
N ASN A 21 -2.33 -4.99 5.11
CA ASN A 21 -3.03 -3.74 4.90
C ASN A 21 -3.75 -3.79 3.56
N ARG A 22 -5.08 -3.68 3.53
CA ARG A 22 -5.85 -3.65 2.28
C ARG A 22 -5.51 -2.46 1.39
N ASN A 23 -4.96 -1.40 1.97
CA ASN A 23 -4.53 -0.24 1.21
C ASN A 23 -3.30 -0.55 0.36
N GLU A 24 -2.49 -1.56 0.69
CA GLU A 24 -1.37 -2.01 -0.17
C GLU A 24 -1.86 -2.43 -1.56
N GLU A 25 -2.88 -3.30 -1.63
CA GLU A 25 -3.43 -3.75 -2.90
C GLU A 25 -4.05 -2.61 -3.71
N ARG A 26 -4.75 -1.68 -3.04
CA ARG A 26 -5.36 -0.52 -3.70
C ARG A 26 -4.32 0.46 -4.24
N VAL A 27 -3.30 0.77 -3.44
CA VAL A 27 -2.20 1.63 -3.87
C VAL A 27 -1.46 0.98 -5.04
N PHE A 28 -1.18 -0.32 -4.97
CA PHE A 28 -0.56 -1.06 -6.08
C PHE A 28 -1.37 -0.97 -7.38
N GLN A 29 -2.70 -0.99 -7.31
CA GLN A 29 -3.57 -0.87 -8.48
C GLN A 29 -3.63 0.56 -9.04
N VAL A 30 -3.67 1.57 -8.18
CA VAL A 30 -3.88 2.97 -8.58
C VAL A 30 -2.56 3.67 -8.95
N MET A 31 -1.46 3.33 -8.28
CA MET A 31 -0.17 3.99 -8.42
C MET A 31 0.34 4.06 -9.87
N PRO A 32 0.30 3.01 -10.71
CA PRO A 32 0.81 3.08 -12.08
C PRO A 32 0.15 4.19 -12.92
N ALA A 33 -1.16 4.43 -12.74
CA ALA A 33 -1.89 5.47 -13.46
C ALA A 33 -1.48 6.87 -12.99
N VAL A 34 -1.20 7.03 -11.69
CA VAL A 34 -0.76 8.32 -11.13
C VAL A 34 0.68 8.62 -11.54
N LEU A 35 1.57 7.62 -11.53
CA LEU A 35 2.97 7.80 -11.95
C LEU A 35 3.08 8.15 -13.44
N GLN A 36 2.22 7.59 -14.31
CA GLN A 36 2.16 7.96 -15.73
C GLN A 36 1.70 9.41 -15.97
N ALA A 37 1.01 10.01 -15.00
CA ALA A 37 0.53 11.39 -15.09
C ALA A 37 1.49 12.41 -14.48
N LEU A 38 2.67 11.99 -14.02
CA LEU A 38 3.72 12.89 -13.53
C LEU A 38 4.50 13.50 -14.71
N ASP A 39 5.02 14.70 -14.50
CA ASP A 39 5.85 15.42 -15.49
C ASP A 39 7.27 14.84 -15.62
N TYR A 40 7.60 13.80 -14.85
CA TYR A 40 8.88 13.11 -14.84
C TYR A 40 8.68 11.59 -14.74
N GLU A 41 9.68 10.82 -15.13
CA GLU A 41 9.69 9.36 -15.00
C GLU A 41 10.42 8.97 -13.69
N PRO A 42 9.70 8.55 -12.64
CA PRO A 42 10.30 8.17 -11.36
C PRO A 42 11.12 6.88 -11.52
N ASP A 43 12.29 6.85 -10.88
CA ASP A 43 13.12 5.65 -10.87
C ASP A 43 12.60 4.58 -9.88
N SER A 44 13.24 3.42 -9.85
CA SER A 44 12.79 2.32 -8.99
C SER A 44 12.84 2.63 -7.47
N LEU A 45 13.71 3.55 -7.04
CA LEU A 45 13.80 4.01 -5.64
C LEU A 45 12.69 5.02 -5.36
N ASP A 46 12.42 5.93 -6.30
CA ASP A 46 11.33 6.90 -6.21
C ASP A 46 9.99 6.18 -6.06
N VAL A 47 9.74 5.16 -6.89
CA VAL A 47 8.51 4.36 -6.81
C VAL A 47 8.36 3.70 -5.44
N GLN A 48 9.45 3.15 -4.87
CA GLN A 48 9.42 2.55 -3.54
C GLN A 48 9.17 3.60 -2.45
N ALA A 49 9.81 4.77 -2.57
CA ALA A 49 9.66 5.88 -1.64
C ALA A 49 8.22 6.42 -1.65
N ILE A 50 7.67 6.70 -2.83
CA ILE A 50 6.28 7.14 -3.01
C ILE A 50 5.33 6.07 -2.43
N TYR A 51 5.56 4.79 -2.70
CA TYR A 51 4.71 3.71 -2.18
C TYR A 51 4.71 3.67 -0.65
N ALA A 52 5.88 3.76 -0.01
CA ALA A 52 6.00 3.80 1.44
C ALA A 52 5.35 5.06 2.05
N LEU A 53 5.57 6.23 1.44
CA LEU A 53 5.00 7.51 1.90
C LEU A 53 3.48 7.49 1.84
N VAL A 54 2.91 6.96 0.75
CA VAL A 54 1.46 6.83 0.57
C VAL A 54 0.87 5.94 1.64
N LEU A 55 1.45 4.77 1.88
CA LEU A 55 0.95 3.86 2.90
C LEU A 55 1.05 4.43 4.32
N ASN A 56 2.06 5.26 4.59
CA ASN A 56 2.18 5.97 5.86
C ASN A 56 1.12 7.06 6.04
N LYS A 57 0.64 7.68 4.95
CA LYS A 57 -0.39 8.73 4.98
C LYS A 57 -1.81 8.17 5.05
N LEU A 58 -2.05 6.99 4.48
CA LEU A 58 -3.36 6.36 4.52
C LEU A 58 -3.65 5.79 5.91
N PRO A 59 -4.91 5.84 6.38
CA PRO A 59 -5.26 5.19 7.64
C PRO A 59 -4.92 3.69 7.55
N LEU A 60 -4.44 3.13 8.65
CA LEU A 60 -4.05 1.72 8.70
C LEU A 60 -5.30 0.83 8.58
N HIS A 61 -5.43 0.07 7.50
CA HIS A 61 -6.55 -0.85 7.25
C HIS A 61 -6.06 -2.30 7.19
N TYR A 62 -5.60 -2.80 8.33
CA TYR A 62 -5.18 -4.20 8.45
C TYR A 62 -6.37 -5.14 8.50
N VAL A 63 -6.32 -6.18 7.67
CA VAL A 63 -7.32 -7.26 7.63
C VAL A 63 -6.67 -8.59 7.98
N GLN A 64 -7.40 -9.42 8.71
CA GLN A 64 -7.09 -10.83 8.93
C GLN A 64 -7.89 -11.65 7.91
N GLU A 65 -7.32 -12.75 7.38
CA GLU A 65 -7.96 -13.60 6.36
C GLU A 65 -9.38 -14.08 6.74
N THR A 66 -9.74 -14.09 8.04
CA THR A 66 -11.06 -14.50 8.56
C THR A 66 -11.91 -13.37 9.15
N ALA A 67 -11.44 -12.12 9.15
CA ALA A 67 -12.18 -11.02 9.76
C ALA A 67 -13.17 -10.39 8.76
N ILE A 68 -14.47 -10.48 9.06
CA ILE A 68 -15.53 -9.76 8.34
C ILE A 68 -15.40 -8.27 8.69
N VAL A 69 -14.68 -7.53 7.85
CA VAL A 69 -14.42 -6.11 8.04
C VAL A 69 -15.73 -5.31 7.90
N ARG A 70 -16.23 -4.79 9.03
CA ARG A 70 -17.29 -3.79 9.11
C ARG A 70 -16.68 -2.40 9.34
N LYS A 71 -16.15 -1.72 8.31
CA LYS A 71 -16.26 -0.24 8.16
C LYS A 71 -15.45 0.32 6.98
N GLU A 72 -16.08 1.36 6.43
CA GLU A 72 -15.71 2.34 5.40
C GLU A 72 -14.32 2.24 4.77
N SER A 73 -14.36 1.97 3.46
CA SER A 73 -13.27 2.12 2.53
C SER A 73 -12.77 3.57 2.52
N VAL A 74 -11.45 3.74 2.68
CA VAL A 74 -10.78 4.92 2.13
C VAL A 74 -11.16 5.01 0.66
N ASP A 75 -11.69 6.17 0.28
CA ASP A 75 -12.07 6.49 -1.08
C ASP A 75 -10.83 6.58 -1.98
N GLU A 76 -10.98 6.19 -3.24
CA GLU A 76 -9.95 6.23 -4.26
C GLU A 76 -9.38 7.65 -4.45
N GLN A 77 -10.18 8.71 -4.34
CA GLN A 77 -9.67 10.09 -4.47
C GLN A 77 -8.69 10.43 -3.34
N THR A 78 -8.95 9.92 -2.12
CA THR A 78 -8.03 10.08 -0.99
C THR A 78 -6.71 9.36 -1.25
N ILE A 79 -6.75 8.19 -1.88
CA ILE A 79 -5.55 7.45 -2.29
C ILE A 79 -4.78 8.22 -3.36
N GLN A 80 -5.45 8.72 -4.40
CA GLN A 80 -4.82 9.49 -5.48
C GLN A 80 -4.16 10.77 -4.95
N MET A 81 -4.82 11.48 -4.03
CA MET A 81 -4.26 12.68 -3.39
C MET A 81 -3.02 12.35 -2.57
N ALA A 82 -3.05 11.28 -1.75
CA ALA A 82 -1.90 10.84 -0.98
C ALA A 82 -0.70 10.46 -1.89
N ILE A 83 -0.96 9.84 -3.05
CA ILE A 83 0.09 9.51 -4.04
C ILE A 83 0.71 10.77 -4.62
N ARG A 84 -0.11 11.75 -5.02
CA ARG A 84 0.39 13.03 -5.55
C ARG A 84 1.25 13.76 -4.53
N GLU A 85 0.78 13.90 -3.30
CA GLU A 85 1.57 14.56 -2.25
C GLU A 85 2.84 13.78 -1.86
N GLY A 86 2.87 12.46 -2.05
CA GLY A 86 4.07 11.65 -1.86
C GLY A 86 5.11 11.92 -2.94
N ALA A 87 4.68 12.02 -4.19
CA ALA A 87 5.52 12.32 -5.35
C ALA A 87 6.12 13.74 -5.33
N GLU A 88 5.50 14.67 -4.60
CA GLU A 88 6.05 16.04 -4.38
C GLU A 88 7.16 16.08 -3.32
N GLN A 89 7.31 15.03 -2.51
CA GLN A 89 8.28 14.96 -1.40
C GLN A 89 9.56 14.18 -1.75
N VAL A 90 9.62 13.63 -2.95
CA VAL A 90 10.75 12.90 -3.52
C VAL A 90 11.36 13.78 -4.61
#